data_AF-M3IC10-F1
#
_entry.id   AF-M3IC10-F1
#
_cell.length_a   1.000
_cell.length_b   1.000
_cell.length_c   1.000
_cell.angle_alpha   90.00
_cell.angle_beta   90.00
_cell.angle_gamma   90.00
#
_symmetry.space_group_name_H-M   'P 1'
#
loop_
_entity.id
_entity.type
_entity.pdbx_description
1 polymer ?
#
loop_
_entity_poly.entity_id
_entity_poly.type
_entity_poly.pdbx_seq_one_letter_code
_entity_poly.pdbx_strand_id
1 'polypeptide(L)'
;MDERLPACEDYDLWLRLTSQTTVALLDEFLLVRYGGHKDQLSFQYPAMDRFRIYSILKLLSSHLLNQAQRRLAEQKLFIKWEVLRQGRVKRNNWKEELDFLLDSVMIEGLDSYFGIQMQKFLLENQNWI
;
A
#
# COMPACT_ATOMS: atom_id res chain seq x y z
N MET A 1 -4.34 12.38 -9.07
CA MET A 1 -4.47 11.42 -7.95
C MET A 1 -5.00 10.12 -8.50
N ASP A 2 -4.82 9.01 -7.78
CA ASP A 2 -5.41 7.73 -8.16
C ASP A 2 -6.80 7.60 -7.55
N GLU A 3 -7.84 7.74 -8.38
CA GLU A 3 -9.24 7.71 -7.93
C GLU A 3 -9.69 6.32 -7.46
N ARG A 4 -8.87 5.28 -7.66
CA ARG A 4 -9.15 3.93 -7.17
C ARG A 4 -8.87 3.76 -5.68
N LEU A 5 -8.15 4.70 -5.06
CA LEU A 5 -7.79 4.66 -3.65
C LEU A 5 -8.84 5.41 -2.81
N PRO A 6 -9.66 4.71 -1.99
CA PRO A 6 -10.62 5.36 -1.11
C PRO A 6 -9.96 5.97 0.15
N ALA A 7 -8.70 5.62 0.42
CA ALA A 7 -7.86 6.23 1.44
C ALA A 7 -6.38 6.02 1.09
N CYS A 8 -5.49 6.74 1.77
CA CYS A 8 -4.03 6.66 1.57
C CYS A 8 -3.56 7.19 0.20
N GLU A 9 -4.34 8.06 -0.43
CA GLU A 9 -3.97 8.84 -1.62
C GLU A 9 -2.73 9.71 -1.39
N ASP A 10 -2.58 10.28 -0.18
CA ASP A 10 -1.39 11.02 0.22
C ASP A 10 -0.14 10.12 0.22
N TYR A 11 -0.29 8.88 0.68
CA TYR A 11 0.82 7.92 0.71
C TYR A 11 1.29 7.59 -0.72
N ASP A 12 0.36 7.38 -1.64
CA ASP A 12 0.65 7.19 -3.07
C ASP A 12 1.38 8.38 -3.67
N LEU A 13 0.90 9.59 -3.38
CA LEU A 13 1.47 10.83 -3.86
C LEU A 13 2.91 11.00 -3.35
N TRP A 14 3.12 10.85 -2.05
CA TRP A 14 4.44 11.00 -1.44
C TRP A 14 5.43 9.98 -1.98
N LEU A 15 5.04 8.70 -2.11
CA LEU A 15 5.90 7.67 -2.67
C LEU A 15 6.42 8.03 -4.06
N ARG A 16 5.54 8.52 -4.95
CA ARG A 16 5.95 8.95 -6.30
C ARG A 16 6.87 10.17 -6.24
N LEU A 17 6.52 11.17 -5.43
CA LEU A 17 7.31 12.42 -5.33
C LEU A 17 8.70 12.16 -4.75
N THR A 18 8.80 11.47 -3.62
CA THR A 18 10.07 11.20 -2.94
C THR A 18 10.95 10.22 -3.70
N SER A 19 10.40 9.48 -4.68
CA SER A 19 11.22 8.66 -5.57
C SER A 19 12.05 9.49 -6.55
N GLN A 20 11.56 10.68 -6.91
CA GLN A 20 12.17 11.55 -7.93
C GLN A 20 12.82 12.80 -7.34
N THR A 21 12.45 13.19 -6.13
CA THR A 21 12.86 14.46 -5.54
C THR A 21 13.31 14.25 -4.10
N THR A 22 14.43 14.86 -3.74
CA THR A 22 14.90 14.86 -2.35
C THR A 22 13.99 15.77 -1.53
N VAL A 23 13.44 15.22 -0.44
CA VAL A 23 12.59 15.95 0.49
C VAL A 23 13.28 15.95 1.85
N ALA A 24 13.44 17.13 2.44
CA ALA A 24 13.99 17.29 3.79
C ALA A 24 12.84 17.42 4.80
N LEU A 25 13.04 16.86 5.99
CA LEU A 25 12.17 17.08 7.14
C LEU A 25 12.71 18.26 7.95
N LEU A 26 11.90 19.30 8.13
CA LEU A 26 12.19 20.40 9.05
C LEU A 26 11.82 19.95 10.46
N ASP A 27 12.80 19.97 11.38
CA ASP A 27 12.60 19.60 12.79
C ASP A 27 12.02 20.78 13.58
N GLU A 28 10.86 21.27 13.12
CA GLU A 28 10.15 22.41 13.68
C GLU A 28 8.67 22.07 13.85
N PHE A 29 8.08 22.55 14.95
CA PHE A 29 6.66 22.38 15.19
C PHE A 29 5.84 23.36 14.34
N LEU A 30 5.56 22.97 13.10
CA LEU A 30 4.85 23.80 12.12
C LEU A 30 3.37 23.46 11.94
N LEU A 31 2.87 22.43 12.63
CA LEU A 31 1.52 21.92 12.41
C LEU A 31 0.86 21.41 13.70
N VAL A 32 -0.31 21.97 14.01
CA VAL A 32 -1.24 21.41 14.99
C VAL A 32 -2.29 20.59 14.25
N ARG A 33 -2.34 19.28 14.50
CA ARG A 33 -3.38 18.39 13.96
C ARG A 33 -4.40 18.04 15.05
N TYR A 34 -5.68 18.15 14.72
CA TYR A 34 -6.78 17.69 15.57
C TYR A 34 -7.22 16.29 15.10
N GLY A 35 -7.40 15.34 16.03
CA GLY A 35 -7.78 13.96 15.73
C GLY A 35 -8.99 13.48 16.55
N GLY A 36 -9.54 12.32 16.19
CA GLY A 36 -10.64 11.66 16.93
C GLY A 36 -12.05 11.97 16.42
N HIS A 37 -12.18 12.64 15.27
CA HIS A 37 -13.48 12.86 14.63
C HIS A 37 -14.03 11.56 14.04
N LYS A 38 -15.36 11.38 14.12
CA LYS A 38 -16.05 10.18 13.63
C LYS A 38 -15.84 9.92 12.13
N ASP A 39 -15.53 10.97 11.37
CA ASP A 39 -15.29 10.92 9.92
C ASP A 39 -13.83 10.58 9.56
N GLN A 40 -13.01 10.15 10.52
CA GLN A 40 -11.62 9.75 10.24
C GLN A 40 -11.55 8.49 9.39
N LEU A 41 -10.82 8.55 8.28
CA LEU A 41 -10.66 7.45 7.32
C LEU A 41 -10.14 6.15 7.94
N SER A 42 -9.31 6.23 9.00
CA SER A 42 -8.82 5.06 9.71
C SER A 42 -9.92 4.30 10.48
N PHE A 43 -11.01 4.98 10.85
CA PHE A 43 -12.20 4.35 11.43
C PHE A 43 -13.14 3.82 10.34
N GLN A 44 -13.17 4.48 9.18
CA GLN A 44 -14.03 4.10 8.05
C GLN A 44 -13.47 2.91 7.24
N TYR A 45 -12.16 2.81 7.08
CA TYR A 45 -11.50 1.79 6.26
C TYR A 45 -10.60 0.88 7.09
N PRO A 46 -11.01 -0.37 7.37
CA PRO A 46 -10.16 -1.33 8.04
C PRO A 46 -8.95 -1.70 7.16
N ALA A 47 -7.86 -2.07 7.83
CA ALA A 47 -6.64 -2.55 7.20
C ALA A 47 -6.07 -1.60 6.13
N MET A 48 -5.85 -0.33 6.48
CA MET A 48 -5.25 0.69 5.59
C MET A 48 -3.98 0.25 4.85
N ASP A 49 -3.24 -0.73 5.40
CA ASP A 49 -2.06 -1.28 4.73
C ASP A 49 -2.38 -1.93 3.38
N ARG A 50 -3.63 -2.34 3.09
CA ARG A 50 -4.03 -2.82 1.76
C ARG A 50 -3.84 -1.74 0.67
N PHE A 51 -4.17 -0.49 0.99
CA PHE A 51 -3.99 0.63 0.08
C PHE A 51 -2.51 1.01 -0.07
N ARG A 52 -1.75 0.93 1.02
CA ARG A 52 -0.30 1.17 0.98
C ARG A 52 0.43 0.11 0.15
N ILE A 53 0.04 -1.15 0.28
CA ILE A 53 0.56 -2.26 -0.54
C ILE A 53 0.26 -2.00 -2.01
N TYR A 54 -0.99 -1.62 -2.35
CA TYR A 54 -1.36 -1.25 -3.72
C TYR A 54 -0.46 -0.12 -4.27
N SER A 55 -0.27 0.96 -3.52
CA SER A 55 0.60 2.06 -3.94
C SER A 55 2.06 1.63 -4.13
N ILE A 56 2.59 0.76 -3.27
CA ILE A 56 3.96 0.24 -3.41
C ILE A 56 4.07 -0.65 -4.66
N LEU A 57 3.11 -1.55 -4.89
CA LEU A 57 3.08 -2.39 -6.10
C LEU A 57 2.99 -1.54 -7.38
N LYS A 58 2.20 -0.47 -7.34
CA LYS A 58 2.09 0.48 -8.45
C LYS A 58 3.40 1.20 -8.70
N LEU A 59 4.09 1.63 -7.65
CA LEU A 59 5.42 2.24 -7.74
C LEU A 59 6.46 1.26 -8.28
N LEU A 60 6.45 0.01 -7.82
CA LEU A 60 7.37 -1.05 -8.28
C LEU A 60 7.13 -1.45 -9.74
N SER A 61 5.89 -1.33 -10.21
CA SER A 61 5.53 -1.56 -11.63
C SER A 61 5.84 -0.35 -12.52
N SER A 62 6.23 0.79 -11.92
CA SER A 62 6.64 1.98 -12.67
C SER A 62 8.13 1.96 -13.01
N HIS A 63 8.53 2.71 -14.03
CA HIS A 63 9.94 2.90 -14.39
C HIS A 63 10.63 4.04 -13.60
N LEU A 64 10.06 4.44 -12.47
CA LEU A 64 10.54 5.59 -11.70
C LEU A 64 11.73 5.25 -10.78
N LEU A 65 11.84 4.01 -10.32
CA LEU A 65 12.80 3.64 -9.29
C LEU A 65 14.14 3.20 -9.86
N ASN A 66 15.22 3.67 -9.26
CA ASN A 66 16.54 3.04 -9.42
C ASN A 66 16.62 1.71 -8.63
N GLN A 67 17.68 0.93 -8.85
CA GLN A 67 17.82 -0.40 -8.23
C GLN A 67 17.84 -0.36 -6.69
N ALA A 68 18.47 0.65 -6.09
CA ALA A 68 18.52 0.79 -4.63
C ALA A 68 17.14 1.14 -4.06
N GLN A 69 16.44 2.09 -4.68
CA GLN A 69 15.07 2.46 -4.31
C GLN A 69 14.10 1.29 -4.50
N ARG A 70 14.26 0.52 -5.58
CA ARG A 70 13.44 -0.68 -5.82
C ARG A 70 13.58 -1.69 -4.69
N ARG A 71 14.82 -2.01 -4.27
CA ARG A 71 15.07 -2.90 -3.12
C ARG A 71 14.42 -2.38 -1.82
N LEU A 72 14.48 -1.07 -1.58
CA LEU A 72 13.84 -0.46 -0.40
C LEU A 72 12.31 -0.56 -0.47
N ALA A 73 11.74 -0.32 -1.65
CA ALA A 73 10.30 -0.45 -1.87
C ALA A 73 9.84 -1.91 -1.71
N GLU A 74 10.59 -2.88 -2.24
CA GLU A 74 10.35 -4.33 -2.04
C GLU A 74 10.39 -4.70 -0.55
N GLN A 75 11.40 -4.25 0.20
CA GLN A 75 11.46 -4.51 1.64
C GLN A 75 10.25 -3.92 2.38
N LYS A 76 9.83 -2.70 2.03
CA LYS A 76 8.64 -2.08 2.63
C LYS A 76 7.36 -2.78 2.22
N LEU A 77 7.25 -3.28 0.99
CA LEU A 77 6.15 -4.11 0.55
C LEU A 77 6.01 -5.36 1.43
N PHE A 78 7.09 -6.12 1.62
CA PHE A 78 7.06 -7.34 2.42
C PHE A 78 6.69 -7.08 3.88
N ILE A 79 7.22 -6.02 4.49
CA ILE A 79 6.83 -5.62 5.85
C ILE A 79 5.33 -5.34 5.93
N LYS A 80 4.79 -4.59 4.95
CA LYS A 80 3.37 -4.23 4.93
C LYS A 80 2.48 -5.44 4.66
N TRP A 81 2.91 -6.31 3.76
CA TRP A 81 2.24 -7.58 3.46
C TRP A 81 2.15 -8.46 4.70
N GLU A 82 3.24 -8.61 5.45
CA GLU A 82 3.25 -9.44 6.66
C GLU A 82 2.34 -8.87 7.75
N VAL A 83 2.29 -7.54 7.94
CA VAL A 83 1.33 -6.91 8.87
C VAL A 83 -0.12 -7.22 8.45
N LEU A 84 -0.43 -7.12 7.16
CA LEU A 84 -1.75 -7.45 6.62
C LEU A 84 -2.10 -8.93 6.84
N ARG A 85 -1.16 -9.82 6.51
CA ARG A 85 -1.25 -11.27 6.68
C ARG A 85 -1.50 -11.64 8.12
N GLN A 86 -0.68 -11.18 9.06
CA GLN A 86 -0.85 -11.44 10.49
C GLN A 86 -2.22 -10.97 10.99
N GLY A 87 -2.68 -9.80 10.55
CA GLY A 87 -4.00 -9.29 10.88
C GLY A 87 -5.12 -10.24 10.44
N ARG A 88 -5.03 -10.80 9.23
CA ARG A 88 -6.02 -11.75 8.69
C ARG A 88 -5.90 -13.15 9.26
N VAL A 89 -4.69 -13.64 9.53
CA VAL A 89 -4.45 -14.94 10.20
C VAL A 89 -5.12 -14.93 11.58
N LYS A 90 -4.97 -13.86 12.36
CA LYS A 90 -5.65 -13.72 13.68
C LYS A 90 -7.18 -13.76 13.58
N ARG A 91 -7.75 -13.47 12.42
CA ARG A 91 -9.19 -13.50 12.13
C ARG A 91 -9.61 -14.75 11.32
N ASN A 92 -8.72 -15.74 11.17
CA ASN A 92 -8.95 -16.97 10.38
C ASN A 92 -9.41 -16.71 8.93
N ASN A 93 -8.95 -15.62 8.33
CA ASN A 93 -9.37 -15.17 6.99
C ASN A 93 -8.17 -14.96 6.05
N TRP A 94 -7.09 -15.72 6.27
CA TRP A 94 -5.92 -15.77 5.40
C TRP A 94 -5.96 -17.02 4.53
N LYS A 95 -5.57 -16.87 3.26
CA LYS A 95 -5.39 -17.97 2.32
C LYS A 95 -3.97 -17.89 1.77
N GLU A 96 -3.25 -19.01 1.80
CA GLU A 96 -1.86 -19.08 1.30
C GLU A 96 -1.77 -18.73 -0.19
N GLU A 97 -2.84 -18.92 -0.96
CA GLU A 97 -2.99 -18.49 -2.35
C GLU A 97 -2.68 -17.00 -2.56
N LEU A 98 -2.89 -16.16 -1.53
CA LEU A 98 -2.58 -14.73 -1.59
C LEU A 98 -1.07 -14.47 -1.61
N ASP A 99 -0.29 -15.31 -0.91
CA ASP A 99 1.18 -15.20 -0.91
C ASP A 99 1.73 -15.53 -2.31
N PHE A 100 1.22 -16.60 -2.93
CA PHE A 100 1.53 -16.92 -4.34
C PHE A 100 1.11 -15.82 -5.31
N LEU A 101 -0.06 -15.22 -5.08
CA LEU A 101 -0.55 -14.11 -5.89
C LEU A 101 0.41 -12.91 -5.82
N LEU A 102 0.93 -12.57 -4.64
CA LEU A 102 1.91 -11.50 -4.49
C LEU A 102 3.18 -11.79 -5.29
N ASP A 103 3.73 -13.01 -5.16
CA ASP A 103 4.95 -13.41 -5.86
C ASP A 103 4.77 -13.33 -7.38
N SER A 104 3.62 -13.77 -7.91
CA SER A 104 3.29 -13.63 -9.33
C SER A 104 3.23 -12.17 -9.77
N VAL A 105 2.63 -11.28 -8.98
CA VAL A 105 2.58 -9.85 -9.28
C VAL A 105 3.96 -9.20 -9.25
N MET A 106 4.85 -9.64 -8.37
CA MET A 106 6.22 -9.13 -8.30
C MET A 106 7.04 -9.46 -9.54
N ILE A 107 6.73 -10.57 -10.20
CA ILE A 107 7.39 -11.02 -11.43
C ILE A 107 6.74 -10.37 -12.67
N GLU A 108 5.41 -10.39 -12.75
CA GLU A 108 4.66 -10.04 -13.95
C GLU A 108 4.18 -8.58 -13.99
N GLY A 109 4.19 -7.89 -12.85
CA GLY A 109 3.73 -6.51 -12.71
C GLY A 109 2.24 -6.39 -12.40
N LEU A 110 1.83 -5.17 -12.01
CA LEU A 110 0.47 -4.88 -11.55
C LEU A 110 -0.59 -4.88 -12.67
N ASP A 111 -0.17 -4.72 -13.92
CA ASP A 111 -1.05 -4.73 -15.10
C ASP A 111 -1.29 -6.14 -15.67
N SER A 112 -0.65 -7.17 -15.09
CA SER A 112 -0.83 -8.57 -15.48
C SER A 112 -2.17 -9.14 -15.02
N TYR A 113 -2.48 -10.37 -15.44
CA TYR A 113 -3.66 -11.10 -14.97
C TYR A 113 -3.68 -11.21 -13.43
N PHE A 114 -2.56 -11.65 -12.83
CA PHE A 114 -2.41 -11.72 -11.37
C PHE A 114 -2.44 -10.33 -10.74
N GLY A 115 -1.88 -9.34 -11.42
CA GLY A 115 -1.94 -7.94 -11.02
C GLY A 115 -3.38 -7.47 -10.84
N ILE A 116 -4.26 -7.70 -11.82
CA ILE A 116 -5.68 -7.35 -11.75
C ILE A 116 -6.39 -8.07 -10.60
N GLN A 117 -6.09 -9.36 -10.35
CA GLN A 117 -6.66 -10.08 -9.20
C GLN A 117 -6.21 -9.47 -7.87
N MET A 118 -4.94 -9.09 -7.76
CA MET A 118 -4.39 -8.42 -6.57
C MET A 118 -5.03 -7.04 -6.36
N GLN A 119 -5.22 -6.27 -7.43
CA GLN A 119 -5.92 -4.98 -7.36
C GLN A 119 -7.35 -5.15 -6.81
N LYS A 120 -8.10 -6.14 -7.30
CA LYS A 120 -9.44 -6.46 -6.77
C LYS A 120 -9.38 -6.81 -5.28
N PHE A 121 -8.48 -7.72 -4.90
CA PHE A 121 -8.31 -8.12 -3.50
C PHE A 121 -8.06 -6.90 -2.59
N LEU A 122 -7.10 -6.05 -2.94
CA LEU A 122 -6.69 -4.92 -2.10
C LEU A 122 -7.71 -3.78 -2.08
N LEU A 123 -8.38 -3.49 -3.20
CA LEU A 123 -9.23 -2.31 -3.35
C LEU A 123 -10.70 -2.57 -3.03
N GLU A 124 -11.21 -3.78 -3.29
CA GLU A 124 -12.63 -4.08 -3.05
C GLU A 124 -12.95 -4.14 -1.55
N ASN A 125 -14.17 -3.71 -1.20
CA ASN A 125 -14.62 -3.54 0.19
C ASN A 125 -15.15 -4.82 0.84
N GLN A 126 -15.01 -5.98 0.20
CA GLN A 126 -15.63 -7.21 0.69
C GLN A 126 -14.83 -7.79 1.87
N ASN A 127 -15.46 -7.79 3.05
CA ASN A 127 -15.06 -8.51 4.27
C ASN A 127 -13.63 -8.23 4.77
N TRP A 128 -13.27 -6.95 4.88
CA TRP A 128 -12.08 -6.52 5.63
C TRP A 128 -12.33 -6.36 7.15
N ILE A 129 -13.55 -6.69 7.58
CA ILE A 129 -13.99 -6.81 8.99
C ILE A 129 -13.70 -8.22 9.49
#